data_AF-A0A128ECP1-F1
#
_entry.id   AF-A0A128ECP1-F1
#
_cell.length_a   1.000
_cell.length_b   1.000
_cell.length_c   1.000
_cell.angle_alpha   90.00
_cell.angle_beta   90.00
_cell.angle_gamma   90.00
#
_symmetry.space_group_name_H-M   'P 1'
#
loop_
_entity.id
_entity.type
_entity.pdbx_description
1 polymer ?
#
loop_
_entity_poly.entity_id
_entity_poly.type
_entity_poly.pdbx_seq_one_letter_code
_entity_poly.pdbx_strand_id
1 'polypeptide(L)'
;MSEIMNDMGITAGFRNIAPKELSFEQKQAVTFGFLKAFYTSDYVGYNVDRYSYSDVTQDIIDIVNTMGREIVTNVRIVQVANIFKTLAEGVGSLWEFAGALAQIVFSGDLYNFANLVQITKSQLIVEKNRIKANALANSVMLQILNREKTNIELKFMGF
;
A
#
# COMPACT_ATOMS: atom_id res chain seq x y z
N MET A 1 -19.62 5.62 37.04
CA MET A 1 -19.87 6.70 36.06
C MET A 1 -18.59 7.53 36.02
N SER A 2 -17.99 7.66 34.83
CA SER A 2 -16.78 8.43 34.43
C SER A 2 -15.54 8.34 35.33
N GLU A 3 -14.39 7.88 34.86
CA GLU A 3 -13.61 8.50 33.79
C GLU A 3 -13.08 7.48 32.77
N ILE A 4 -13.64 7.53 31.57
CA ILE A 4 -12.97 7.08 30.35
C ILE A 4 -12.26 8.33 29.83
N MET A 5 -10.96 8.46 30.08
CA MET A 5 -10.09 9.38 29.36
C MET A 5 -8.63 9.04 29.68
N ASN A 6 -7.80 9.02 28.64
CA ASN A 6 -6.35 8.78 28.63
C ASN A 6 -5.88 7.34 28.72
N ASP A 7 -6.00 6.62 27.60
CA ASP A 7 -4.80 5.95 27.06
C ASP A 7 -4.93 5.74 25.53
N MET A 8 -5.06 6.84 24.78
CA MET A 8 -4.66 6.83 23.36
C MET A 8 -3.13 6.87 23.32
N GLY A 9 -2.52 5.72 23.62
CA GLY A 9 -1.08 5.53 23.65
C GLY A 9 -0.43 5.70 22.27
N ILE A 10 -0.26 6.95 21.85
CA ILE A 10 0.74 7.35 20.85
C ILE A 10 2.09 7.46 21.58
N THR A 11 2.56 6.36 22.17
CA THR A 11 3.95 6.13 22.62
C THR A 11 4.03 4.74 23.24
N ALA A 12 4.02 3.70 22.40
CA ALA A 12 4.62 2.43 22.77
C ALA A 12 5.64 2.14 21.67
N GLY A 13 6.92 2.13 22.05
CA GLY A 13 8.04 1.90 21.15
C GLY A 13 7.77 0.68 20.28
N PHE A 14 8.34 0.70 19.07
CA PHE A 14 8.38 -0.41 18.13
C PHE A 14 8.53 -1.73 18.89
N ARG A 15 7.41 -2.37 19.23
CA ARG A 15 7.47 -3.74 19.70
C ARG A 15 8.05 -4.47 18.52
N ASN A 16 9.09 -5.26 18.77
CA ASN A 16 9.47 -6.39 17.94
C ASN A 16 8.25 -7.32 17.84
N ILE A 17 7.26 -6.94 17.06
CA ILE A 17 6.22 -7.80 16.56
C ILE A 17 6.87 -8.35 15.30
N ALA A 18 7.43 -9.55 15.38
CA ALA A 18 7.77 -10.28 14.16
C ALA A 18 6.53 -10.20 13.25
N PRO A 19 6.67 -9.71 12.00
CA PRO A 19 5.54 -9.59 11.10
C PRO A 19 4.71 -10.86 11.12
N LYS A 20 3.43 -10.75 11.47
CA LYS A 20 2.49 -11.83 11.19
C LYS A 20 2.55 -12.03 9.68
N GLU A 21 3.07 -13.18 9.25
CA GLU A 21 3.10 -13.53 7.84
C GLU A 21 1.65 -13.45 7.34
N LEU A 22 1.40 -12.53 6.40
CA LEU A 22 0.08 -12.38 5.84
C LEU A 22 -0.27 -13.66 5.09
N SER A 23 -1.48 -14.17 5.31
CA SER A 23 -2.09 -15.15 4.41
C SER A 23 -2.10 -14.61 2.97
N PHE A 24 -2.12 -15.51 2.00
CA PHE A 24 -2.17 -15.12 0.59
C PHE A 24 -3.36 -14.19 0.30
N GLU A 25 -4.53 -14.47 0.86
CA GLU A 25 -5.74 -13.66 0.70
C GLU A 25 -5.60 -12.26 1.34
N GLN A 26 -4.85 -12.14 2.44
CA GLN A 26 -4.51 -10.83 3.00
C GLN A 26 -3.57 -10.05 2.07
N LYS A 27 -2.56 -10.72 1.49
CA LYS A 27 -1.67 -10.10 0.50
C LYS A 27 -2.45 -9.64 -0.73
N GLN A 28 -3.38 -10.46 -1.22
CA GLN A 28 -4.30 -10.11 -2.31
C GLN A 28 -5.11 -8.85 -1.99
N ALA A 29 -5.74 -8.79 -0.82
CA ALA A 29 -6.57 -7.65 -0.41
C ALA A 29 -5.78 -6.34 -0.31
N VAL A 30 -4.59 -6.38 0.29
CA VAL A 30 -3.72 -5.19 0.46
C VAL A 30 -3.19 -4.73 -0.90
N THR A 31 -2.74 -5.68 -1.73
CA THR A 31 -2.29 -5.43 -3.10
C THR A 31 -3.39 -4.79 -3.93
N PHE A 32 -4.61 -5.34 -3.86
CA PHE A 32 -5.76 -4.78 -4.58
C PHE A 32 -6.13 -3.38 -4.06
N GLY A 33 -6.06 -3.15 -2.75
CA GLY A 33 -6.24 -1.83 -2.15
C GLY A 33 -5.25 -0.79 -2.70
N PHE A 34 -3.97 -1.17 -2.83
CA PHE A 34 -2.96 -0.34 -3.48
C PHE A 34 -3.31 -0.05 -4.94
N LEU A 35 -3.63 -1.07 -5.72
CA LEU A 35 -3.98 -0.92 -7.14
C LEU A 35 -5.21 -0.03 -7.31
N LYS A 36 -6.25 -0.18 -6.50
CA LYS A 36 -7.44 0.71 -6.52
C LYS A 36 -7.12 2.16 -6.15
N ALA A 37 -6.10 2.40 -5.34
CA ALA A 37 -5.70 3.76 -4.98
C ALA A 37 -4.94 4.45 -6.12
N PHE A 38 -4.01 3.73 -6.78
CA PHE A 38 -3.08 4.30 -7.74
C PHE A 38 -3.47 4.07 -9.21
N TYR A 39 -3.98 2.90 -9.59
CA TYR A 39 -4.50 2.65 -10.93
C TYR A 39 -5.94 3.14 -11.05
N THR A 40 -6.03 4.42 -11.40
CA THR A 40 -7.28 5.14 -11.63
C THR A 40 -7.22 5.81 -13.00
N SER A 41 -8.37 5.89 -13.69
CA SER A 41 -8.45 6.44 -15.05
C SER A 41 -7.94 7.87 -15.15
N ASP A 42 -8.13 8.69 -14.11
CA ASP A 42 -7.67 10.08 -14.03
C ASP A 42 -6.18 10.23 -13.73
N TYR A 43 -5.51 9.18 -13.23
CA TYR A 43 -4.12 9.27 -12.82
C TYR A 43 -3.14 8.58 -13.78
N VAL A 44 -3.46 7.35 -14.21
CA VAL A 44 -2.60 6.54 -15.09
C VAL A 44 -3.35 5.99 -16.30
N GLY A 45 -4.59 6.43 -16.53
CA GLY A 45 -5.39 6.00 -17.69
C GLY A 45 -5.75 4.51 -17.69
N TYR A 46 -5.77 3.87 -16.52
CA TYR A 46 -6.24 2.49 -16.32
C TYR A 46 -6.84 2.35 -14.94
N ASN A 47 -7.89 1.55 -14.81
CA ASN A 47 -8.51 1.23 -13.53
C ASN A 47 -8.70 -0.28 -13.38
N VAL A 48 -8.65 -0.74 -12.13
CA VAL A 48 -8.83 -2.15 -11.77
C VAL A 48 -10.23 -2.46 -11.24
N ASP A 49 -11.19 -1.55 -11.43
CA ASP A 49 -12.51 -1.62 -10.78
C ASP A 49 -13.38 -2.79 -11.28
N ARG A 50 -13.06 -3.35 -12.46
CA ARG A 50 -13.73 -4.55 -13.01
C ARG A 50 -13.25 -5.87 -12.39
N TYR A 51 -12.20 -5.83 -11.58
CA TYR A 51 -11.62 -7.00 -10.91
C TYR A 51 -11.96 -7.01 -9.42
N SER A 52 -11.72 -8.15 -8.79
CA SER A 52 -11.80 -8.37 -7.35
C SER A 52 -10.41 -8.58 -6.76
N TYR A 53 -10.29 -8.46 -5.43
CA TYR A 53 -9.05 -8.83 -4.75
C TYR A 53 -8.69 -10.30 -4.98
N SER A 54 -9.68 -11.19 -5.14
CA SER A 54 -9.47 -12.61 -5.43
C SER A 54 -8.79 -12.87 -6.77
N ASP A 55 -8.84 -11.91 -7.71
CA ASP A 55 -8.22 -12.02 -9.03
C ASP A 55 -6.73 -11.64 -9.00
N VAL A 56 -6.23 -11.15 -7.87
CA VAL A 56 -4.82 -10.80 -7.69
C VAL A 56 -3.99 -12.07 -7.54
N THR A 57 -3.13 -12.37 -8.51
CA THR A 57 -2.21 -13.52 -8.47
C THR A 57 -0.92 -13.19 -7.71
N GLN A 58 -0.09 -14.20 -7.45
CA GLN A 58 1.25 -14.00 -6.88
C GLN A 58 2.09 -13.05 -7.77
N ASP A 59 2.04 -13.19 -9.09
CA ASP A 59 2.74 -12.29 -10.02
C ASP A 59 2.34 -10.83 -9.82
N ILE A 60 1.05 -10.54 -9.60
CA ILE A 60 0.56 -9.17 -9.35
C ILE A 60 1.08 -8.67 -8.00
N ILE A 61 1.08 -9.53 -6.97
CA ILE A 61 1.66 -9.23 -5.66
C ILE A 61 3.14 -8.87 -5.80
N ASP A 62 3.91 -9.63 -6.58
CA ASP A 62 5.34 -9.42 -6.79
C ASP A 62 5.64 -8.11 -7.54
N ILE A 63 4.82 -7.77 -8.55
CA ILE A 63 4.90 -6.49 -9.26
C ILE A 63 4.63 -5.33 -8.27
N VAL A 64 3.57 -5.42 -7.46
CA VAL A 64 3.26 -4.37 -6.47
C VAL A 64 4.32 -4.30 -5.38
N ASN A 65 4.90 -5.43 -4.98
CA ASN A 65 6.02 -5.45 -4.04
C ASN A 65 7.26 -4.74 -4.60
N THR A 66 7.54 -4.93 -5.89
CA THR A 66 8.64 -4.27 -6.58
C THR A 66 8.41 -2.76 -6.68
N MET A 67 7.23 -2.34 -7.15
CA MET A 67 6.86 -0.91 -7.20
C MET A 67 6.90 -0.27 -5.81
N GLY A 68 6.34 -0.94 -4.82
CA GLY A 68 6.31 -0.47 -3.44
C GLY A 68 7.71 -0.26 -2.87
N ARG A 69 8.64 -1.19 -3.15
CA ARG A 69 10.06 -1.05 -2.77
C ARG A 69 10.72 0.17 -3.39
N GLU A 70 10.49 0.41 -4.68
CA GLU A 70 11.01 1.60 -5.36
C GLU A 70 10.42 2.89 -4.79
N ILE A 71 9.12 2.89 -4.45
CA ILE A 71 8.45 4.02 -3.83
C ILE A 71 9.08 4.35 -2.48
N VAL A 72 9.27 3.36 -1.60
CA VAL A 72 9.79 3.57 -0.24
C VAL A 72 11.29 3.87 -0.19
N THR A 73 12.04 3.54 -1.26
CA THR A 73 13.46 3.90 -1.38
C THR A 73 13.66 5.25 -2.08
N ASN A 74 12.62 5.82 -2.69
CA ASN A 74 12.72 7.10 -3.37
C ASN A 74 12.46 8.28 -2.43
N VAL A 75 13.54 8.97 -2.05
CA VAL A 75 13.50 10.11 -1.11
C VAL A 75 12.49 11.20 -1.50
N ARG A 76 12.28 11.45 -2.80
CA ARG A 76 11.35 12.49 -3.27
C ARG A 76 9.90 12.17 -2.91
N ILE A 77 9.53 10.88 -2.94
CA ILE A 77 8.20 10.42 -2.56
C ILE A 77 8.10 10.34 -1.03
N VAL A 78 9.11 9.74 -0.39
CA VAL A 78 9.18 9.52 1.07
C VAL A 78 9.09 10.83 1.84
N GLN A 79 9.72 11.92 1.36
CA GLN A 79 9.68 13.22 2.06
C GLN A 79 8.28 13.84 2.14
N VAL A 80 7.35 13.45 1.26
CA VAL A 80 6.01 14.07 1.17
C VAL A 80 4.88 13.15 1.62
N ALA A 81 5.13 11.84 1.73
CA ALA A 81 4.11 10.83 2.01
C ALA A 81 4.41 10.11 3.33
N ASN A 82 3.51 10.26 4.32
CA ASN A 82 3.76 9.81 5.69
C ASN A 82 3.85 8.29 5.79
N ILE A 83 2.93 7.54 5.17
CA ILE A 83 3.00 6.06 5.18
C ILE A 83 4.31 5.57 4.54
N PHE A 84 4.71 6.12 3.39
CA PHE A 84 5.95 5.71 2.73
C PHE A 84 7.19 6.12 3.51
N LYS A 85 7.14 7.26 4.21
CA LYS A 85 8.16 7.66 5.19
C LYS A 85 8.29 6.66 6.32
N THR A 86 7.19 6.30 6.97
CA THR A 86 7.18 5.31 8.04
C THR A 86 7.69 3.95 7.57
N LEU A 87 7.32 3.53 6.35
CA LEU A 87 7.89 2.32 5.74
C LEU A 87 9.41 2.44 5.56
N ALA A 88 9.90 3.55 5.02
CA ALA A 88 11.34 3.74 4.81
C ALA A 88 12.14 3.76 6.13
N GLU A 89 11.59 4.37 7.19
CA GLU A 89 12.22 4.49 8.50
C GLU A 89 12.16 3.20 9.33
N GLY A 90 11.08 2.41 9.17
CA GLY A 90 10.88 1.16 9.91
C GLY A 90 11.46 -0.08 9.23
N VAL A 91 11.77 -0.03 7.93
CA VAL A 91 12.13 -1.22 7.14
C VAL A 91 13.63 -1.25 6.86
N GLY A 92 14.38 -1.93 7.74
CA GLY A 92 15.65 -2.54 7.38
C GLY A 92 15.40 -3.73 6.43
N SER A 93 15.62 -3.53 5.12
CA SER A 93 15.86 -4.49 4.02
C SER A 93 15.04 -5.80 3.84
N LEU A 94 14.19 -6.26 4.76
CA LEU A 94 13.79 -7.68 4.82
C LEU A 94 12.32 -8.03 4.51
N TRP A 95 11.45 -7.09 4.13
CA TRP A 95 10.01 -7.38 4.01
C TRP A 95 9.40 -7.14 2.62
N GLU A 96 8.40 -7.96 2.27
CA GLU A 96 7.45 -7.70 1.19
C GLU A 96 6.65 -6.42 1.49
N PHE A 97 6.61 -5.48 0.56
CA PHE A 97 5.95 -4.19 0.74
C PHE A 97 4.47 -4.33 1.14
N ALA A 98 3.72 -5.27 0.54
CA ALA A 98 2.33 -5.50 0.92
C ALA A 98 2.19 -5.91 2.40
N GLY A 99 3.12 -6.72 2.92
CA GLY A 99 3.17 -7.10 4.33
C GLY A 99 3.40 -5.90 5.25
N ALA A 100 4.41 -5.08 4.92
CA ALA A 100 4.74 -3.90 5.70
C ALA A 100 3.63 -2.83 5.66
N LEU A 101 3.02 -2.63 4.49
CA LEU A 101 1.89 -1.73 4.29
C LEU A 101 0.71 -2.14 5.17
N ALA A 102 0.37 -3.43 5.21
CA ALA A 102 -0.71 -3.93 6.04
C ALA A 102 -0.52 -3.58 7.53
N GLN A 103 0.69 -3.72 8.07
CA GLN A 103 0.94 -3.42 9.48
C GLN A 103 0.73 -1.95 9.83
N ILE A 104 1.05 -1.04 8.90
CA ILE A 104 0.88 0.39 9.12
C ILE A 104 -0.59 0.78 9.02
N VAL A 105 -1.29 0.21 8.05
CA VAL A 105 -2.68 0.59 7.79
C VAL A 105 -3.69 -0.13 8.70
N PHE A 106 -3.28 -1.20 9.40
CA PHE A 106 -4.11 -2.00 10.32
C PHE A 106 -3.51 -2.11 11.72
N SER A 107 -4.24 -1.59 12.72
CA SER A 107 -3.88 -1.68 14.14
C SER A 107 -4.64 -2.76 14.92
N GLY A 108 -5.34 -3.68 14.25
CA GLY A 108 -6.27 -4.65 14.86
C GLY A 108 -6.35 -5.99 14.12
N ASP A 109 -7.37 -6.78 14.44
CA ASP A 109 -7.49 -8.17 13.96
C ASP A 109 -7.84 -8.26 12.46
N LEU A 110 -6.93 -8.84 11.66
CA LEU A 110 -6.91 -8.86 10.20
C LEU A 110 -7.89 -9.88 9.56
N TYR A 111 -9.12 -10.00 10.06
CA TYR A 111 -10.05 -11.07 9.61
C TYR A 111 -11.02 -10.65 8.48
N ASN A 112 -11.26 -9.35 8.24
CA ASN A 112 -12.21 -8.90 7.21
C ASN A 112 -11.51 -8.30 5.98
N PHE A 113 -11.34 -9.11 4.93
CA PHE A 113 -10.64 -8.75 3.69
C PHE A 113 -11.25 -7.57 2.92
N ALA A 114 -12.58 -7.44 2.90
CA ALA A 114 -13.23 -6.29 2.27
C ALA A 114 -12.88 -4.98 2.98
N ASN A 115 -12.80 -5.03 4.32
CA ASN A 115 -12.29 -3.91 5.11
C ASN A 115 -10.81 -3.65 4.81
N LEU A 116 -10.01 -4.70 4.56
CA LEU A 116 -8.60 -4.54 4.20
C LEU A 116 -8.43 -3.75 2.90
N VAL A 117 -9.18 -4.09 1.85
CA VAL A 117 -9.13 -3.37 0.57
C VAL A 117 -9.50 -1.89 0.77
N GLN A 118 -10.62 -1.61 1.46
CA GLN A 118 -11.13 -0.24 1.59
C GLN A 118 -10.26 0.64 2.49
N ILE A 119 -9.76 0.12 3.61
CA ILE A 119 -8.88 0.86 4.51
C ILE A 119 -7.55 1.16 3.81
N THR A 120 -6.94 0.16 3.18
CA THR A 120 -5.69 0.32 2.41
C THR A 120 -5.87 1.38 1.32
N LYS A 121 -6.94 1.25 0.51
CA LYS A 121 -7.26 2.22 -0.54
C LYS A 121 -7.41 3.64 0.02
N SER A 122 -8.21 3.80 1.08
CA SER A 122 -8.55 5.12 1.62
C SER A 122 -7.33 5.85 2.17
N GLN A 123 -6.47 5.14 2.90
CA GLN A 123 -5.23 5.73 3.42
C GLN A 123 -4.24 6.07 2.29
N LEU A 124 -4.09 5.20 1.29
CA LEU A 124 -3.20 5.46 0.15
C LEU A 124 -3.68 6.58 -0.77
N ILE A 125 -4.99 6.85 -0.87
CA ILE A 125 -5.50 8.01 -1.61
C ILE A 125 -5.02 9.32 -0.96
N VAL A 126 -4.96 9.39 0.37
CA VAL A 126 -4.44 10.56 1.08
C VAL A 126 -2.96 10.79 0.72
N GLU A 127 -2.15 9.74 0.74
CA GLU A 127 -0.74 9.82 0.36
C GLU A 127 -0.56 10.16 -1.12
N LYS A 128 -1.34 9.55 -2.01
CA LYS A 128 -1.36 9.88 -3.44
C LYS A 128 -1.63 11.37 -3.64
N ASN A 129 -2.58 11.95 -2.92
CA ASN A 129 -2.90 13.37 -3.06
C ASN A 129 -1.79 14.29 -2.54
N ARG A 130 -1.09 13.92 -1.46
CA ARG A 130 0.11 14.64 -0.99
C ARG A 130 1.24 14.58 -2.03
N ILE A 131 1.45 13.41 -2.63
CA ILE A 131 2.45 13.21 -3.68
C ILE A 131 2.10 14.04 -4.92
N LYS A 132 0.82 14.03 -5.35
CA LYS A 132 0.33 14.82 -6.50
C LYS A 132 0.57 16.32 -6.34
N ALA A 133 0.52 16.84 -5.11
CA ALA A 133 0.80 18.25 -4.83
C ALA A 133 2.27 18.65 -5.03
N ASN A 134 3.19 17.69 -5.12
CA ASN A 134 4.60 17.92 -5.42
C ASN A 134 4.94 17.40 -6.82
N ALA A 135 5.24 18.30 -7.76
CA ALA A 135 5.46 17.94 -9.17
C ALA A 135 6.58 16.89 -9.36
N LEU A 136 7.67 16.99 -8.59
CA LEU A 136 8.80 16.08 -8.71
C LEU A 136 8.46 14.69 -8.16
N ALA A 137 7.86 14.63 -6.96
CA ALA A 137 7.41 13.37 -6.37
C ALA A 137 6.35 12.68 -7.25
N ASN A 138 5.41 13.46 -7.78
CA ASN A 138 4.36 12.97 -8.68
C ASN A 138 4.94 12.40 -9.98
N SER A 139 5.92 13.07 -10.60
CA SER A 139 6.58 12.57 -11.80
C SER A 139 7.26 11.22 -11.56
N VAL A 140 7.92 11.05 -10.42
CA VAL A 140 8.58 9.78 -10.06
C VAL A 140 7.52 8.70 -9.82
N MET A 141 6.46 9.00 -9.07
CA MET A 141 5.37 8.05 -8.83
C MET A 141 4.73 7.59 -10.15
N LEU A 142 4.43 8.52 -11.06
CA LEU A 142 3.88 8.19 -12.37
C LEU A 142 4.84 7.36 -13.22
N GLN A 143 6.15 7.59 -13.15
CA GLN A 143 7.14 6.79 -13.87
C GLN A 143 7.10 5.33 -13.41
N ILE A 144 7.09 5.09 -12.09
CA ILE A 144 7.04 3.74 -11.51
C ILE A 144 5.75 3.04 -11.92
N LEU A 145 4.59 3.71 -11.75
CA LEU A 145 3.28 3.12 -12.06
C LEU A 145 3.09 2.84 -13.57
N ASN A 146 3.51 3.75 -14.44
CA ASN A 146 3.35 3.57 -15.88
C ASN A 146 4.25 2.47 -16.44
N ARG A 147 5.42 2.22 -15.83
CA ARG A 147 6.32 1.14 -16.24
C ARG A 147 5.66 -0.24 -16.10
N GLU A 148 4.92 -0.46 -15.02
CA GLU A 148 4.29 -1.76 -14.74
C GLU A 148 2.83 -1.85 -15.19
N LYS A 149 2.27 -0.78 -15.77
CA LYS A 149 0.86 -0.71 -16.17
C LYS A 149 0.45 -1.88 -17.07
N THR A 150 1.16 -2.07 -18.19
CA THR A 150 0.86 -3.15 -19.15
C THR A 150 1.03 -4.52 -18.52
N ASN A 151 2.05 -4.70 -17.66
CA ASN A 151 2.27 -5.97 -16.96
C ASN A 151 1.07 -6.30 -16.06
N ILE A 152 0.58 -5.34 -15.28
CA ILE A 152 -0.60 -5.52 -14.44
C ILE A 152 -1.85 -5.84 -15.26
N GLU A 153 -2.07 -5.11 -16.36
CA GLU A 153 -3.18 -5.36 -17.28
C GLU A 153 -3.15 -6.80 -17.82
N LEU A 154 -1.99 -7.26 -18.30
CA LEU A 154 -1.79 -8.61 -18.82
C LEU A 154 -1.97 -9.68 -17.73
N LYS A 155 -1.44 -9.46 -16.54
CA LYS A 155 -1.57 -10.40 -15.42
C LYS A 155 -3.03 -10.59 -14.99
N PHE A 156 -3.82 -9.52 -14.95
CA PHE A 156 -5.26 -9.64 -14.71
C PHE A 156 -6.03 -10.33 -15.84
N MET A 157 -5.48 -10.37 -17.05
CA MET A 157 -6.05 -11.09 -18.20
C MET A 157 -5.58 -12.56 -18.29
N GLY A 158 -4.68 -12.99 -17.40
CA GLY A 158 -4.17 -14.36 -17.33
C GLY A 158 -2.95 -14.66 -18.22
N PHE A 159 -2.20 -13.64 -18.62
CA PHE A 159 -0.99 -13.77 -19.46
C PHE A 159 0.33 -13.73 -18.66
#